data_AF-A0AAW1MXW9-F1
#
_entry.id   AF-A0AAW1MXW9-F1
#
_cell.length_a   1.000
_cell.length_b   1.000
_cell.length_c   1.000
_cell.angle_alpha   90.00
_cell.angle_beta   90.00
_cell.angle_gamma   90.00
#
_symmetry.space_group_name_H-M   'P 1'
#
loop_
_entity.id
_entity.type
_entity.pdbx_description
1 polymer ?
#
loop_
_entity_poly.entity_id
_entity_poly.type
_entity_poly.pdbx_seq_one_letter_code
_entity_poly.pdbx_strand_id
1 'polypeptide(L)'
;MLLRIKQQMLDILQILSVTRLLPDAVRTSCGQRLGRVFGTKHSHILQVPFSTEKGIVKKWISRFDVWPYLETYTECTAHALQKTKYHFSCQITADLIAIRHESHRLYHH
;
A
#
# COMPACT_ATOMS: atom_id res chain seq x y z
N MET A 1 11.81 1.51 16.69
CA MET A 1 12.35 2.38 15.63
C MET A 1 12.46 3.83 16.10
N LEU A 2 11.34 4.50 16.44
CA LEU A 2 11.31 5.90 16.89
C LEU A 2 12.25 6.23 18.06
N LEU A 3 12.39 5.33 19.04
CA LEU A 3 13.33 5.46 20.16
C LEU A 3 14.79 5.61 19.71
N ARG A 4 15.22 4.83 18.71
CA ARG A 4 16.60 4.86 18.19
C ARG A 4 16.90 6.14 17.40
N ILE A 5 15.89 6.66 16.71
CA ILE A 5 15.99 7.88 15.90
C ILE A 5 16.01 9.13 16.78
N LYS A 6 15.18 9.15 17.84
CA LYS A 6 15.21 10.21 18.86
C LYS A 6 16.58 10.32 19.54
N GLN A 7 17.24 9.18 19.77
CA GLN A 7 18.60 9.12 20.32
C GLN A 7 19.66 9.69 19.39
N GLN A 8 19.39 9.73 18.08
CA GLN A 8 20.30 10.29 17.07
C GLN A 8 19.93 11.72 16.65
N MET A 9 18.89 12.33 17.24
CA MET A 9 18.35 13.64 16.83
C MET A 9 18.00 13.76 15.33
N LEU A 10 17.64 12.65 14.68
CA LEU A 10 17.06 12.69 13.34
C LEU A 10 15.54 12.84 13.43
N ASP A 11 14.94 13.78 12.68
CA ASP A 11 13.48 14.02 12.69
C ASP A 11 12.75 13.40 11.47
N ILE A 12 13.40 12.43 10.81
CA ILE A 12 13.12 12.07 9.40
C ILE A 12 12.47 10.69 9.26
N LEU A 13 11.51 10.34 10.10
CA LEU A 13 10.84 9.06 9.92
C LEU A 13 9.41 9.18 9.43
N GLN A 14 9.20 8.82 8.18
CA GLN A 14 7.90 8.52 7.59
C GLN A 14 7.94 7.08 7.09
N ILE A 15 6.97 6.26 7.49
CA ILE A 15 6.78 4.90 7.00
C ILE A 15 5.68 4.96 5.95
N LEU A 16 5.93 4.38 4.78
CA LEU A 16 4.97 4.36 3.69
C LEU A 16 4.71 2.91 3.25
N SER A 17 3.49 2.45 3.47
CA SER A 17 3.03 1.16 2.96
C SER A 17 2.41 1.37 1.58
N VAL A 18 2.99 0.74 0.56
CA VAL A 18 2.45 0.79 -0.80
C VAL A 18 1.54 -0.41 -1.00
N THR A 19 0.33 -0.17 -1.51
CA THR A 19 -0.72 -1.20 -1.74
C THR A 19 -1.45 -0.93 -3.04
N ARG A 20 -2.24 -1.91 -3.49
CA ARG A 20 -2.99 -1.82 -4.73
C ARG A 20 -4.25 -0.96 -4.55
N LEU A 21 -4.36 0.10 -5.34
CA LEU A 21 -5.57 0.91 -5.47
C LEU A 21 -6.71 0.08 -6.07
N LEU A 22 -7.81 -0.03 -5.33
CA LEU A 22 -9.05 -0.67 -5.76
C LEU A 22 -10.15 0.38 -5.84
N PRO A 23 -10.40 0.98 -7.02
CA PRO A 23 -11.29 2.13 -7.15
C PRO A 23 -12.76 1.78 -6.88
N ASP A 24 -13.16 0.53 -7.13
CA ASP A 24 -14.55 0.08 -6.98
C ASP A 24 -14.81 -0.57 -5.60
N ALA A 25 -13.85 -0.52 -4.67
CA ALA A 25 -14.02 -1.04 -3.32
C ALA A 25 -14.91 -0.10 -2.48
N VAL A 26 -16.21 -0.38 -2.47
CA VAL A 26 -17.19 0.40 -1.71
C VAL A 26 -17.09 0.07 -0.21
N ARG A 27 -17.19 1.10 0.65
CA ARG A 27 -17.08 1.03 2.13
C ARG A 27 -15.68 0.76 2.70
N THR A 28 -14.61 0.79 1.91
CA THR A 28 -13.23 0.70 2.39
C THR A 28 -12.40 1.93 1.99
N SER A 29 -11.26 2.14 2.64
CA SER A 29 -10.29 3.19 2.27
C SER A 29 -9.36 2.77 1.12
N CYS A 30 -9.56 1.59 0.53
CA CYS A 30 -8.71 1.05 -0.54
C CYS A 30 -8.80 1.84 -1.86
N GLY A 31 -9.80 2.71 -2.01
CA GLY A 31 -9.93 3.66 -3.12
C GLY A 31 -9.25 5.01 -2.88
N GLN A 32 -8.71 5.27 -1.68
CA GLN A 32 -8.05 6.54 -1.37
C GLN A 32 -6.55 6.47 -1.71
N ARG A 33 -6.09 7.35 -2.60
CA ARG A 33 -4.70 7.33 -3.09
C ARG A 33 -3.65 7.44 -1.98
N LEU A 34 -3.89 8.28 -0.98
CA LEU A 34 -3.01 8.45 0.18
C LEU A 34 -3.85 8.48 1.45
N GLY A 35 -3.58 7.55 2.36
CA GLY A 35 -4.24 7.46 3.66
C GLY A 35 -3.23 7.52 4.81
N ARG A 36 -3.65 7.98 5.98
CA ARG A 36 -2.87 7.84 7.21
C ARG A 36 -3.24 6.53 7.90
N VAL A 37 -2.25 5.80 8.42
CA VAL A 37 -2.52 4.63 9.27
C VAL A 37 -3.04 5.12 10.62
N PHE A 38 -4.24 4.66 11.00
CA PHE A 38 -4.87 5.03 12.26
C PHE A 38 -3.96 4.72 13.46
N GLY A 39 -3.93 5.62 14.45
CA GLY A 39 -3.09 5.47 15.63
C GLY A 39 -1.59 5.75 15.42
N THR A 40 -1.18 6.22 14.23
CA THR A 40 0.22 6.55 13.95
C THR A 40 0.40 8.02 13.54
N LYS A 41 1.53 8.63 13.92
CA LYS A 41 1.90 9.99 13.50
C LYS A 41 2.68 10.02 12.18
N HIS A 42 3.35 8.91 11.87
CA HIS A 42 4.38 8.84 10.84
C HIS A 42 4.13 7.74 9.80
N SER A 43 3.01 7.03 9.84
CA SER A 43 2.74 5.95 8.87
C SER A 43 1.60 6.32 7.94
N HIS A 44 1.85 6.12 6.65
CA HIS A 44 0.93 6.41 5.56
C HIS A 44 0.78 5.19 4.65
N ILE A 45 -0.34 5.13 3.95
CA ILE A 45 -0.65 4.11 2.95
C ILE A 45 -0.75 4.82 1.61
N LEU A 46 0.08 4.44 0.65
CA LEU A 46 -0.01 4.88 -0.74
C LEU A 46 -0.68 3.77 -1.56
N GLN A 47 -1.82 4.09 -2.14
CA GLN A 47 -2.54 3.20 -3.05
C GLN A 47 -2.15 3.52 -4.49
N VAL A 48 -1.55 2.54 -5.18
CA VAL A 48 -1.12 2.65 -6.58
C VAL A 48 -1.95 1.68 -7.43
N PRO A 49 -2.51 2.10 -8.57
CA PRO A 49 -3.29 1.19 -9.41
C PRO A 49 -2.40 0.19 -10.15
N PHE A 50 -2.93 -1.00 -10.40
CA PHE A 50 -2.43 -1.83 -11.50
C PHE A 50 -2.91 -1.24 -12.82
N SER A 51 -2.01 -1.17 -13.79
CA SER A 51 -2.31 -0.70 -15.13
C SER A 51 -1.76 -1.66 -16.17
N THR A 52 -2.41 -1.63 -17.32
CA THR A 52 -2.00 -2.32 -18.55
C THR A 52 -2.08 -1.32 -19.69
N GLU A 53 -1.70 -1.72 -20.90
CA GLU A 53 -1.89 -0.92 -22.12
C GLU A 53 -3.34 -0.44 -22.31
N LYS A 54 -4.32 -1.22 -21.80
CA LYS A 54 -5.76 -0.90 -21.89
C LYS A 54 -6.25 0.03 -20.77
N GLY A 55 -5.38 0.43 -19.85
CA GLY A 55 -5.70 1.29 -18.71
C GLY A 55 -5.68 0.58 -17.35
N ILE A 56 -6.33 1.19 -16.36
CA ILE A 56 -6.31 0.77 -14.95
C ILE A 56 -7.17 -0.49 -14.74
N VAL A 57 -6.62 -1.48 -14.04
CA VAL A 57 -7.30 -2.73 -13.71
C VAL A 57 -8.08 -2.57 -12.41
N LYS A 58 -9.39 -2.40 -12.54
CA LYS A 58 -10.30 -2.17 -11.41
C LYS A 58 -10.70 -3.44 -10.64
N LYS A 59 -10.84 -4.56 -11.35
CA LYS A 59 -11.29 -5.84 -10.77
C LYS A 59 -10.29 -6.40 -9.75
N TRP A 60 -10.77 -7.09 -8.72
CA TRP A 60 -9.89 -7.85 -7.83
C TRP A 60 -9.12 -8.92 -8.61
N ILE A 61 -7.85 -9.14 -8.26
CA ILE A 61 -6.97 -10.12 -8.92
C ILE A 61 -6.40 -11.01 -7.82
N SER A 62 -6.40 -12.31 -8.07
CA SER A 62 -5.77 -13.28 -7.18
C SER A 62 -4.28 -13.00 -7.02
N ARG A 63 -3.75 -13.28 -5.82
CA ARG A 63 -2.31 -13.21 -5.55
C ARG A 63 -1.47 -14.12 -6.47
N PHE A 64 -2.08 -15.16 -7.03
CA PHE A 64 -1.41 -16.08 -7.96
C PHE A 64 -1.33 -15.52 -9.38
N ASP A 65 -2.16 -14.52 -9.71
CA ASP A 65 -2.29 -13.94 -11.05
C ASP A 65 -1.72 -12.51 -11.14
N VAL A 66 -1.02 -12.06 -10.10
CA VAL A 66 -0.51 -10.68 -10.00
C VAL A 66 0.77 -10.43 -10.81
N TRP A 67 1.52 -11.49 -11.12
CA TRP A 67 2.84 -11.43 -11.75
C TRP A 67 2.92 -10.54 -12.99
N PRO A 68 1.96 -10.56 -13.93
CA PRO A 68 2.03 -9.73 -15.15
C PRO A 68 1.98 -8.23 -14.88
N TYR A 69 1.55 -7.79 -13.70
CA TYR A 69 1.37 -6.37 -13.37
C TYR A 69 2.53 -5.80 -12.57
N LEU A 70 3.46 -6.61 -12.06
CA LEU A 70 4.47 -6.17 -11.10
C LEU A 70 5.46 -5.17 -11.69
N GLU A 71 5.90 -5.36 -12.93
CA GLU A 71 6.82 -4.45 -13.61
C GLU A 71 6.22 -3.05 -13.73
N THR A 72 5.08 -2.92 -14.42
CA THR A 72 4.37 -1.64 -14.55
C THR A 72 3.98 -1.06 -13.20
N TYR A 73 3.66 -1.90 -12.21
CA TYR A 73 3.36 -1.44 -10.86
C TYR A 73 4.57 -0.83 -10.16
N THR A 74 5.77 -1.41 -10.32
CA THR A 74 7.00 -0.83 -9.77
C THR A 74 7.33 0.52 -10.38
N GLU A 75 7.18 0.68 -11.70
CA GLU A 75 7.37 1.95 -12.40
C GLU A 75 6.36 3.01 -11.94
N CYS A 76 5.07 2.63 -11.90
CA CYS A 76 4.00 3.50 -11.41
C CYS A 76 4.23 3.92 -9.95
N THR A 77 4.72 2.99 -9.12
CA THR A 77 5.07 3.24 -7.73
C THR A 77 6.25 4.21 -7.64
N ALA A 78 7.31 4.02 -8.42
CA ALA A 78 8.45 4.93 -8.44
C ALA A 78 8.03 6.36 -8.82
N HIS A 79 7.20 6.51 -9.86
CA HIS A 79 6.63 7.81 -10.24
C HIS A 79 5.72 8.41 -9.17
N ALA A 80 4.91 7.59 -8.49
CA ALA A 80 4.05 8.06 -7.42
C ALA A 80 4.88 8.52 -6.20
N LEU A 81 5.93 7.78 -5.86
CA LEU A 81 6.86 8.12 -4.78
C LEU A 81 7.57 9.44 -5.05
N GLN A 82 8.10 9.66 -6.26
CA GLN A 82 8.73 10.94 -6.65
C GLN A 82 7.80 12.13 -6.51
N LYS A 83 6.50 11.95 -6.77
CA LYS A 83 5.49 13.01 -6.62
C LYS A 83 5.11 13.28 -5.17
N THR A 84 5.34 12.32 -4.28
CA THR A 84 5.03 12.46 -2.86
C THR A 84 6.28 12.83 -2.07
N LYS A 85 6.19 13.77 -1.12
CA LYS A 85 7.32 14.20 -0.27
C LYS A 85 7.76 13.14 0.77
N TYR A 86 7.66 11.85 0.45
CA TYR A 86 8.04 10.76 1.34
C TYR A 86 9.45 10.28 1.01
N HIS A 87 10.36 10.43 1.97
CA HIS A 87 11.71 9.88 1.90
C HIS A 87 11.68 8.39 2.31
N PHE A 88 12.48 7.59 1.61
CA PHE A 88 12.30 6.15 1.38
C PHE A 88 12.36 5.25 2.62
N SER A 89 11.40 4.32 2.73
CA SER A 89 11.57 2.96 3.28
C SER A 89 10.37 2.12 2.83
N CYS A 90 10.51 1.46 1.68
CA CYS A 90 9.50 0.57 1.13
C CYS A 90 9.60 -0.81 1.79
N GLN A 91 8.50 -1.31 2.35
CA GLN A 91 8.38 -2.73 2.70
C GLN A 91 7.00 -3.26 2.28
N ILE A 92 7.06 -4.29 1.43
CA ILE A 92 5.98 -5.08 0.84
C ILE A 92 5.26 -5.90 1.95
N THR A 93 4.53 -5.24 2.85
CA THR A 93 4.06 -5.92 4.08
C THR A 93 2.55 -5.80 4.35
N ALA A 94 1.79 -5.01 3.59
CA ALA A 94 0.36 -4.84 3.86
C ALA A 94 -0.53 -5.91 3.21
N ASP A 95 -0.13 -6.50 2.08
CA ASP A 95 -0.94 -7.54 1.40
C ASP A 95 -0.99 -8.86 2.20
N LEU A 96 0.00 -9.13 3.06
CA LEU A 96 0.01 -10.32 3.92
C LEU A 96 -0.91 -10.20 5.16
N ILE A 97 -1.15 -8.98 5.64
CA ILE A 97 -1.94 -8.77 6.87
C ILE A 97 -3.43 -8.63 6.55
N ALA A 98 -3.79 -8.03 5.41
CA ALA A 98 -5.19 -7.93 4.99
C ALA A 98 -5.84 -9.31 4.73
N ILE A 99 -5.07 -10.32 4.31
CA ILE A 99 -5.59 -11.67 4.03
C ILE A 99 -5.86 -12.47 5.32
N ARG A 100 -5.22 -12.15 6.46
CA ARG A 100 -5.44 -12.92 7.71
C ARG A 100 -6.79 -12.62 8.37
N HIS A 101 -7.38 -11.45 8.12
CA HIS A 101 -8.62 -11.04 8.76
C HIS A 101 -9.89 -11.44 7.97
N GLU A 102 -9.75 -11.81 6.70
CA GLU A 102 -10.87 -12.26 5.86
C GLU A 102 -11.09 -13.78 5.92
N SER A 103 -10.02 -14.56 6.12
CA SER A 103 -10.11 -16.02 6.27
C SER A 103 -10.80 -16.49 7.55
N HIS A 104 -10.79 -15.70 8.63
CA HIS A 104 -11.46 -16.06 9.89
C HIS A 104 -12.98 -15.87 9.88
N ARG A 105 -13.54 -15.23 8.84
CA ARG A 105 -15.00 -15.01 8.71
C ARG A 105 -15.71 -16.07 7.86
N LEU A 106 -14.96 -16.93 7.17
CA LEU A 106 -15.50 -17.95 6.25
C LEU A 106 -15.55 -19.38 6.83
N TYR A 107 -15.10 -19.59 8.08
CA TYR A 107 -15.13 -20.92 8.75
C TYR A 107 -16.07 -21.02 9.95
N HIS A 108 -16.91 -20.00 10.19
CA HIS A 108 -17.99 -20.07 11.17
C HIS A 108 -19.33 -19.83 10.48
N HIS A 109 -19.78 -20.84 9.73
CA HIS A 109 -21.20 -21.14 9.57
C HIS A 109 -21.39 -22.61 9.21
#